data_AF-A0A9P0K533-F1
#
_entry.id   AF-A0A9P0K533-F1
#
_cell.length_a   1.000
_cell.length_b   1.000
_cell.length_c   1.000
_cell.angle_alpha   90.00
_cell.angle_beta   90.00
_cell.angle_gamma   90.00
#
_symmetry.space_group_name_H-M   'P 1'
#
loop_
_entity.id
_entity.type
_entity.pdbx_description
1 polymer ?
#
loop_
_entity_poly.entity_id
_entity_poly.type
_entity_poly.pdbx_seq_one_letter_code
_entity_poly.pdbx_strand_id
1 'polypeptide(L)' 'MVINENESEIISCQCHDCAASAGGCKHAVAFLMWVHRRSEEPPSTSVECYWKKPTLSRVGTTLKYITV' A
#
# COMPACT_ATOMS: atom_id res chain seq x y z
N MET A 1 -8.11 -1.72 -16.08
CA MET A 1 -8.40 -2.66 -14.98
C MET A 1 -9.52 -2.07 -14.16
N VAL A 2 -10.55 -2.84 -13.86
CA VAL A 2 -11.69 -2.41 -13.04
C VAL A 2 -11.54 -3.09 -11.68
N ILE A 3 -11.65 -2.31 -10.60
CA ILE A 3 -11.39 -2.74 -9.23
C ILE A 3 -12.59 -2.36 -8.36
N ASN A 4 -13.02 -3.25 -7.48
CA ASN A 4 -13.90 -2.93 -6.38
C ASN A 4 -13.04 -2.55 -5.17
N GLU A 5 -12.94 -1.25 -4.87
CA GLU A 5 -12.13 -0.76 -3.75
C GLU A 5 -12.70 -1.17 -2.38
N ASN A 6 -14.02 -1.32 -2.27
CA ASN A 6 -14.67 -1.68 -1.00
C ASN A 6 -14.40 -3.14 -0.62
N GLU A 7 -14.41 -4.04 -1.60
CA GLU A 7 -14.14 -5.47 -1.40
C GLU A 7 -12.65 -5.81 -1.59
N SER A 8 -11.84 -4.86 -2.07
CA SER A 8 -10.43 -5.08 -2.43
C SER A 8 -10.25 -6.18 -3.48
N GLU A 9 -11.14 -6.22 -4.47
CA GLU A 9 -11.18 -7.24 -5.52
C GLU A 9 -10.98 -6.68 -6.93
N ILE A 10 -10.29 -7.43 -7.77
CA ILE A 10 -10.09 -7.09 -9.18
C ILE A 10 -11.23 -7.71 -9.99
N ILE A 11 -12.12 -6.88 -10.54
CA ILE A 11 -13.28 -7.34 -11.33
C ILE A 11 -12.83 -7.76 -12.74
N SER A 12 -11.97 -6.96 -13.38
CA SER A 12 -11.48 -7.30 -14.73
C SER A 12 -10.15 -6.62 -15.08
N CYS A 13 -9.34 -7.32 -15.88
CA CYS A 13 -8.10 -6.80 -16.46
C CYS A 13 -8.03 -7.18 -17.94
N GLN A 14 -8.18 -6.19 -18.83
CA GLN A 14 -8.17 -6.38 -20.28
C GLN A 14 -7.06 -5.54 -20.90
N CYS A 15 -6.44 -6.07 -21.96
CA CYS A 15 -5.47 -5.35 -22.77
C CYS A 15 -6.09 -5.05 -24.13
N HIS A 16 -6.17 -3.78 -24.52
CA HIS A 16 -6.85 -3.36 -25.74
C HIS A 16 -5.90 -3.22 -26.94
N ASP A 17 -4.65 -2.78 -26.71
CA ASP A 17 -3.66 -2.51 -27.77
C ASP A 17 -2.61 -3.61 -27.89
N CYS A 18 -3.06 -4.86 -27.97
CA CYS A 18 -2.17 -6.00 -28.19
C CYS A 18 -2.75 -6.92 -29.27
N ALA A 19 -1.91 -7.38 -30.19
CA ALA A 19 -2.29 -8.34 -31.23
C ALA A 19 -2.91 -9.64 -30.67
N ALA A 20 -2.61 -9.98 -29.42
CA ALA A 20 -3.12 -11.16 -28.73
C ALA A 20 -4.25 -10.85 -27.72
N SER A 21 -4.86 -9.66 -27.78
CA SER A 21 -5.91 -9.21 -26.85
C SER A 21 -7.11 -10.17 -26.73
N ALA A 22 -7.41 -10.92 -27.80
CA ALA A 22 -8.52 -11.87 -27.84
C ALA A 22 -8.32 -13.17 -27.04
N GLY A 23 -7.17 -13.37 -26.38
CA GLY A 23 -6.99 -14.52 -25.46
C GLY A 23 -5.55 -14.97 -25.22
N GLY A 24 -4.57 -14.46 -25.97
CA GLY A 24 -3.15 -14.79 -25.79
C GLY A 24 -2.31 -13.69 -25.12
N CYS A 25 -2.94 -12.61 -24.65
CA CYS A 25 -2.23 -11.44 -24.19
C CYS A 25 -1.53 -11.67 -22.84
N LYS A 26 -0.20 -11.56 -22.83
CA LYS A 26 0.59 -11.66 -21.61
C LYS A 26 0.66 -10.35 -20.82
N HIS A 27 0.35 -9.20 -21.42
CA HIS A 27 0.43 -7.90 -20.74
C HIS A 27 -0.54 -7.81 -19.56
N ALA A 28 -1.80 -8.20 -19.75
CA ALA A 28 -2.81 -8.18 -18.70
C ALA A 28 -2.40 -9.06 -17.51
N VAL A 29 -1.86 -10.26 -17.80
CA VAL A 29 -1.36 -11.20 -16.78
C VAL A 29 -0.14 -10.64 -16.05
N ALA A 30 0.85 -10.12 -16.79
CA ALA A 30 2.05 -9.53 -16.21
C ALA A 30 1.71 -8.32 -15.31
N PHE A 31 0.79 -7.46 -15.76
CA PHE A 31 0.31 -6.33 -14.97
C PHE A 31 -0.43 -6.78 -13.71
N LEU A 32 -1.31 -7.78 -13.81
CA LEU A 32 -2.04 -8.34 -12.66
C LEU A 32 -1.08 -8.93 -11.62
N MET A 33 -0.08 -9.71 -12.06
CA MET A 33 0.94 -10.27 -11.17
C MET A 33 1.83 -9.20 -10.54
N TRP A 34 2.12 -8.13 -11.27
CA TRP A 34 2.84 -6.99 -10.71
C TRP A 34 2.03 -6.29 -9.61
N VAL A 35 0.73 -6.03 -9.84
CA VAL A 35 -0.15 -5.43 -8.82
C VAL A 35 -0.22 -6.32 -7.58
N HIS A 36 -0.42 -7.63 -7.75
CA HIS A 36 -0.45 -8.59 -6.64
C HIS A 36 0.80 -8.49 -5.76
N ARG A 37 2.00 -8.46 -6.37
CA ARG A 37 3.23 -8.33 -5.58
C ARG A 37 3.33 -7.00 -4.84
N ARG A 38 2.84 -5.91 -5.44
CA ARG A 38 2.81 -4.60 -4.79
C ARG A 38 1.82 -4.52 -3.64
N SER A 39 0.69 -5.24 -3.71
CA SER A 39 -0.26 -5.29 -2.59
C SER A 39 0.26 -6.07 -1.37
N GLU A 40 1.24 -6.95 -1.57
CA GLU A 40 1.89 -7.70 -0.48
C GLU A 40 3.10 -6.97 0.11
N GLU A 41 3.56 -5.89 -0.50
CA GLU A 41 4.66 -5.10 0.04
C GLU A 41 4.23 -4.45 1.37
N PRO A 42 5.00 -4.62 2.45
CA PRO A 42 4.65 -4.03 3.73
C PRO A 42 4.63 -2.49 3.64
N PRO A 43 3.70 -1.82 4.31
CA PRO A 43 3.69 -0.36 4.30
C PRO A 43 4.96 0.17 4.97
N SER A 44 5.45 1.33 4.54
CA SER A 44 6.66 1.95 5.11
C SER A 44 6.54 2.25 6.62
N THR A 45 5.32 2.28 7.14
CA THR A 45 4.99 2.39 8.56
C THR A 45 5.06 1.06 9.32
N SER A 46 5.13 -0.09 8.64
CA SER A 46 5.27 -1.40 9.26
C SER A 46 6.68 -1.66 9.76
N VAL A 47 7.69 -0.99 9.18
CA VAL A 47 9.06 -1.07 9.65
C VAL A 47 9.14 -0.22 10.90
N GLU A 48 9.48 -0.84 12.05
CA GLU A 48 9.76 -0.07 13.25
C GLU A 48 10.86 0.94 12.93
N CYS A 49 10.52 2.23 13.04
CA CYS A 49 11.44 3.31 12.73
C CYS A 49 12.72 3.10 13.54
N TYR A 50 13.84 2.89 12.86
CA TYR A 50 15.15 2.70 13.51
C TYR A 50 15.49 3.89 14.42
N TRP A 51 15.10 5.09 14.01
CA TRP A 51 15.21 6.34 14.77
C TRP A 51 13.95 6.63 15.59
N LYS A 52 13.43 5.63 16.30
CA LYS A 52 12.29 5.82 17.21
C LYS A 52 12.67 6.91 18.22
N LYS A 53 11.82 7.94 18.36
CA LYS A 53 12.04 9.01 19.35
C LYS A 53 12.29 8.34 20.71
N PRO A 54 13.43 8.60 21.39
CA PRO A 54 13.76 7.89 22.62
C PRO A 54 12.62 8.02 23.62
N THR A 55 12.27 6.96 24.35
CA THR A 55 11.18 7.01 25.34
C THR A 55 11.36 8.16 26.33
N LEU A 56 12.63 8.48 26.66
CA LEU A 56 13.02 9.58 27.53
C LEU A 56 12.77 10.97 26.95
N SER A 57 12.65 11.13 25.62
CA SER A 57 12.34 12.41 24.97
C SER A 57 10.94 12.95 25.31
N ARG A 58 10.08 12.12 25.92
CA ARG A 58 8.73 12.50 26.39
C ARG A 58 8.73 12.95 27.87
N VAL A 59 9.83 12.76 28.60
CA VAL A 59 9.94 13.18 30.00
C VAL A 59 10.11 14.71 30.01
N GLY A 60 9.26 15.41 30.76
CA GLY A 60 9.35 16.87 30.95
C GLY A 60 8.63 17.74 29.92
N THR A 61 8.01 17.16 28.88
CA THR A 61 7.24 17.94 27.88
C THR A 61 5.83 18.32 28.35
N THR A 62 5.36 17.71 29.45
CA THR A 62 4.03 18.02 30.00
C THR A 62 4.10 19.31 30.82
N LEU A 63 3.57 20.40 30.26
CA LEU A 63 3.38 21.66 30.98
C LEU A 63 2.36 21.43 32.11
N LYS A 64 2.85 21.38 33.35
CA LYS A 64 1.98 21.38 34.54
C LYS A 64 1.65 22.82 34.87
N TYR A 65 0.49 23.31 34.43
CA TYR A 65 -0.05 24.57 34.90
C TYR A 65 -0.57 24.39 36.33
N ILE A 66 -0.06 25.22 37.24
CA ILE A 66 -0.61 25.37 38.59
C ILE A 66 -1.66 26.48 38.48
N THR A 67 -2.92 26.13 38.67
CA THR A 67 -4.00 27.12 38.84
C THR A 67 -3.93 27.66 40.26
N VAL A 68 -3.77 28.97 40.39
CA VAL A 68 -3.80 29.73 41.66
C VAL A 68 -5.23 29.88 42.16
#